data_AF-A0A8T4J9F2-F1
#
_entry.id   AF-A0A8T4J9F2-F1
#
_cell.length_a   1.000
_cell.length_b   1.000
_cell.length_c   1.000
_cell.angle_alpha   90.00
_cell.angle_beta   90.00
_cell.angle_gamma   90.00
#
_symmetry.space_group_name_H-M   'P 1'
#
loop_
_entity.id
_entity.type
_entity.pdbx_description
1 polymer ?
#
loop_
_entity_poly.entity_id
_entity_poly.type
_entity_poly.pdbx_seq_one_letter_code
_entity_poly.pdbx_strand_id
1 'polypeptide(L)'
;SGFKTFLVPPTQSLVYTASLEQVNLSEYALTNWDLNVVEVSNLDEVFEHFTGLVIERESVEGVDVVVDDYSFLMRFMASSLLGHVNKINLELHSKFDESNLSYAVSGELGFAINSSDLVLNNIFELFENDSFYVAASKSLQEAINARYAFYLIDYDLTVSKNVFVKSVLDSVNDEIQFFVNSTNYSLILDNVYDLELVVASLDRLREAESIILSAYESFQATDYRGALFLSATALERLETARTWLNTTNYLSGSESFVFNDSLLSALAISGINDASTAITYASTLVSDSAIFNLQQGLDGVSDFFVEGKYARTIFESLSLKAEANLLMEVRGLTDDLLSSLFSTKRDNVVRLIVREERSGELPILAISYLLYADYFFEVGDLSNALRYLNYAAQYSSLSSDVFKAMIGKPSSQVNNGFVLVNANEWLLDDDSVSFLFGMVFASIIFVFVFFVKLIIS
;
A
#
# COMPACT_ATOMS: atom_id res chain seq x y z
N SER A 1 39.28 21.79 13.64
CA SER A 1 39.29 20.94 12.43
C SER A 1 37.85 20.90 11.94
N GLY A 2 37.56 21.54 10.81
CA GLY A 2 36.20 21.52 10.24
C GLY A 2 35.88 20.15 9.64
N PHE A 3 34.60 19.86 9.45
CA PHE A 3 34.16 18.67 8.71
C PHE A 3 34.75 18.72 7.30
N LYS A 4 35.55 17.70 6.92
CA LYS A 4 36.15 17.56 5.58
C LYS A 4 35.37 16.63 4.66
N THR A 5 34.39 15.93 5.19
CA THR A 5 33.56 14.98 4.45
C THR A 5 32.10 15.40 4.58
N PHE A 6 31.40 15.42 3.46
CA PHE A 6 29.98 15.70 3.35
C PHE A 6 29.32 14.51 2.65
N LEU A 7 28.22 14.02 3.19
CA LEU A 7 27.52 12.86 2.63
C LEU A 7 26.27 13.34 1.90
N VAL A 8 26.03 12.84 0.70
CA VAL A 8 24.84 13.14 -0.10
C VAL A 8 24.15 11.85 -0.52
N PRO A 9 22.82 11.85 -0.74
CA PRO A 9 22.13 10.73 -1.36
C PRO A 9 22.70 10.43 -2.76
N PRO A 10 22.50 9.20 -3.29
CA PRO A 10 22.94 8.86 -4.63
C PRO A 10 22.36 9.85 -5.64
N THR A 11 23.16 10.20 -6.65
CA THR A 11 22.79 11.09 -7.76
C THR A 11 22.64 12.58 -7.40
N GLN A 12 22.78 12.95 -6.13
CA GLN A 12 22.83 14.35 -5.70
C GLN A 12 24.23 14.97 -5.83
N SER A 13 25.24 14.21 -6.29
CA SER A 13 26.49 14.79 -6.77
C SER A 13 26.33 15.60 -8.06
N LEU A 14 25.17 15.59 -8.72
CA LEU A 14 24.91 16.35 -9.95
C LEU A 14 23.84 17.41 -9.71
N VAL A 15 24.22 18.69 -9.81
CA VAL A 15 23.33 19.83 -9.59
C VAL A 15 23.32 20.71 -10.82
N TYR A 16 22.16 21.26 -11.19
CA TYR A 16 22.06 22.24 -12.26
C TYR A 16 22.14 23.66 -11.70
N THR A 17 22.96 24.51 -12.29
CA THR A 17 23.01 25.94 -11.95
C THR A 17 21.76 26.68 -12.44
N ALA A 18 21.59 27.94 -12.02
CA ALA A 18 20.56 28.84 -12.57
C ALA A 18 20.69 29.06 -14.09
N SER A 19 21.87 28.80 -14.67
CA SER A 19 22.13 28.82 -16.12
C SER A 19 21.89 27.47 -16.81
N LEU A 20 21.34 26.47 -16.10
CA LEU A 20 21.12 25.09 -16.56
C LEU A 20 22.40 24.33 -16.90
N GLU A 21 23.55 24.76 -16.39
CA GLU A 21 24.80 24.03 -16.53
C GLU A 21 24.87 22.94 -15.46
N GLN A 22 25.16 21.71 -15.89
CA GLN A 22 25.34 20.58 -14.98
C GLN A 22 26.70 20.69 -14.28
N VAL A 23 26.68 20.75 -12.96
CA VAL A 23 27.86 20.81 -12.10
C VAL A 23 27.96 19.52 -11.30
N ASN A 24 29.12 18.88 -11.36
CA ASN A 24 29.45 17.81 -10.42
C ASN A 24 29.83 18.45 -9.08
N LEU A 25 28.89 18.39 -8.12
CA LEU A 25 29.02 18.92 -6.78
C LEU A 25 30.22 18.32 -6.04
N SER A 26 30.53 17.04 -6.26
CA SER A 26 31.67 16.39 -5.62
C SER A 26 33.00 16.94 -6.11
N GLU A 27 33.13 17.13 -7.43
CA GLU A 27 34.32 17.75 -8.02
C GLU A 27 34.45 19.23 -7.62
N TYR A 28 33.33 19.97 -7.64
CA TYR A 28 33.29 21.37 -7.29
C TYR A 28 33.65 21.62 -5.82
N ALA A 29 33.05 20.88 -4.89
CA ALA A 29 33.29 21.01 -3.45
C ALA A 29 34.72 20.60 -3.07
N LEU A 30 35.27 19.56 -3.72
CA LEU A 30 36.65 19.16 -3.51
C LEU A 30 37.63 20.25 -3.97
N THR A 31 37.38 20.80 -5.17
CA THR A 31 38.28 21.79 -5.80
C THR A 31 38.23 23.15 -5.13
N ASN A 32 37.03 23.62 -4.74
CA ASN A 32 36.84 24.99 -4.26
C ASN A 32 36.83 25.08 -2.73
N TRP A 33 36.44 24.02 -2.02
CA TRP A 33 36.18 24.07 -0.58
C TRP A 33 37.00 23.07 0.24
N ASP A 34 37.86 22.24 -0.39
CA ASP A 34 38.59 21.14 0.27
C ASP A 34 37.62 20.19 1.03
N LEU A 35 36.42 20.00 0.45
CA LEU A 35 35.36 19.13 0.98
C LEU A 35 35.18 17.89 0.11
N ASN A 36 35.31 16.72 0.72
CA ASN A 36 35.03 15.45 0.08
C ASN A 36 33.53 15.14 0.14
N VAL A 37 32.87 15.10 -1.02
CA VAL A 37 31.45 14.71 -1.10
C VAL A 37 31.37 13.24 -1.45
N VAL A 38 30.79 12.45 -0.56
CA VAL A 38 30.61 11.01 -0.74
C VAL A 38 29.13 10.73 -0.91
N GLU A 39 28.77 10.04 -1.99
CA GLU A 39 27.41 9.52 -2.14
C GLU A 39 27.23 8.31 -1.22
N VAL A 40 26.17 8.33 -0.42
CA VAL A 40 25.81 7.24 0.48
C VAL A 40 24.38 6.84 0.21
N SER A 41 24.14 5.53 0.13
CA SER A 41 22.85 4.97 -0.28
C SER A 41 21.87 4.80 0.88
N ASN A 42 22.35 4.78 2.13
CA ASN A 42 21.52 4.51 3.31
C ASN A 42 22.14 5.05 4.61
N LEU A 43 21.35 5.00 5.70
CA LEU A 43 21.78 5.48 7.02
C LEU A 43 22.90 4.65 7.67
N ASP A 44 23.08 3.39 7.27
CA ASP A 44 24.16 2.56 7.82
C ASP A 44 25.50 3.01 7.24
N GLU A 45 25.55 3.33 5.95
CA GLU A 45 26.74 3.93 5.32
C GLU A 45 27.04 5.31 5.93
N VAL A 46 26.00 6.10 6.22
CA VAL A 46 26.15 7.36 6.96
C VAL A 46 26.79 7.12 8.32
N PHE A 47 26.26 6.16 9.07
CA PHE A 47 26.78 5.79 10.39
C PHE A 47 28.22 5.29 10.31
N GLU A 48 28.55 4.44 9.33
CA GLU A 48 29.90 3.94 9.08
C GLU A 48 30.86 5.09 8.75
N HIS A 49 30.47 6.01 7.88
CA HIS A 49 31.30 7.17 7.52
C HIS A 49 31.56 8.11 8.71
N PHE A 50 30.58 8.27 9.61
CA PHE A 50 30.73 9.14 10.79
C PHE A 50 31.42 8.47 11.97
N THR A 51 31.24 7.17 12.18
CA THR A 51 31.69 6.47 13.39
C THR A 51 32.83 5.49 13.14
N GLY A 52 33.03 5.05 11.89
CA GLY A 52 33.92 3.94 11.53
C GLY A 52 33.39 2.57 11.97
N LEU A 53 32.14 2.49 12.42
CA LEU A 53 31.50 1.25 12.87
C LEU A 53 30.44 0.80 11.86
N VAL A 54 30.37 -0.50 11.62
CA VAL A 54 29.34 -1.11 10.77
C VAL A 54 28.21 -1.62 11.64
N ILE A 55 26.97 -1.33 11.26
CA ILE A 55 25.78 -1.92 11.90
C ILE A 55 25.63 -3.33 11.34
N GLU A 56 25.97 -4.34 12.14
CA GLU A 56 25.69 -5.73 11.78
C GLU A 56 24.18 -5.97 11.83
N ARG A 57 23.60 -6.31 10.67
CA ARG A 57 22.21 -6.72 10.55
C ARG A 57 22.13 -8.24 10.48
N GLU A 58 21.09 -8.79 11.10
CA GLU A 58 20.78 -10.21 10.91
C GLU A 58 20.58 -10.51 9.42
N SER A 59 21.23 -11.58 8.95
CA SER A 59 21.03 -12.09 7.60
C SER A 59 19.59 -12.57 7.45
N VAL A 60 18.99 -12.22 6.31
CA VAL A 60 17.68 -12.72 5.89
C VAL A 60 17.79 -13.80 4.82
N GLU A 61 19.01 -14.23 4.49
CA GLU A 61 19.24 -15.29 3.53
C GLU A 61 18.60 -16.60 4.01
N GLY A 62 17.70 -17.15 3.20
CA GLY A 62 16.98 -18.39 3.53
C GLY A 62 15.87 -18.23 4.57
N VAL A 63 15.51 -17.01 4.96
CA VAL A 63 14.34 -16.77 5.81
C VAL A 63 13.07 -16.96 4.99
N ASP A 64 12.21 -17.87 5.44
CA ASP A 64 10.87 -18.02 4.91
C ASP A 64 9.93 -17.04 5.60
N VAL A 65 9.37 -16.11 4.82
CA VAL A 65 8.41 -15.10 5.27
C VAL A 65 6.97 -15.60 5.14
N VAL A 66 6.78 -16.69 4.39
CA VAL A 66 5.47 -17.26 4.10
C VAL A 66 5.24 -18.39 5.10
N VAL A 67 4.72 -18.02 6.27
CA VAL A 67 4.36 -19.00 7.30
C VAL A 67 3.05 -19.74 6.98
N ASP A 68 2.86 -20.91 7.60
CA ASP A 68 1.70 -21.78 7.37
C ASP A 68 0.36 -21.04 7.58
N ASP A 69 0.25 -20.24 8.65
CA ASP A 69 -0.97 -19.49 8.96
C ASP A 69 -1.31 -18.46 7.88
N TYR A 70 -0.31 -17.73 7.36
CA TYR A 70 -0.50 -16.81 6.24
C TYR A 70 -0.96 -17.55 4.98
N SER A 71 -0.27 -18.63 4.62
CA SER A 71 -0.57 -19.44 3.44
C SER A 71 -1.98 -20.00 3.49
N PHE A 72 -2.39 -20.51 4.66
CA PHE A 72 -3.73 -21.02 4.90
C PHE A 72 -4.79 -19.93 4.65
N LEU A 73 -4.67 -18.76 5.29
CA LEU A 73 -5.63 -17.66 5.15
C LEU A 73 -5.72 -17.17 3.70
N MET A 74 -4.58 -16.93 3.06
CA MET A 74 -4.56 -16.41 1.69
C MET A 74 -5.06 -17.41 0.68
N ARG A 75 -4.87 -18.72 0.89
CA ARG A 75 -5.47 -19.75 0.04
C ARG A 75 -7.00 -19.66 0.04
N PHE A 76 -7.65 -19.48 1.18
CA PHE A 76 -9.12 -19.30 1.21
C PHE A 76 -9.56 -18.05 0.47
N MET A 77 -8.88 -16.93 0.73
CA MET A 77 -9.18 -15.67 0.08
C MET A 77 -9.07 -15.78 -1.44
N ALA A 78 -7.95 -16.32 -1.92
CA ALA A 78 -7.70 -16.51 -3.34
C ALA A 78 -8.71 -17.49 -3.96
N SER A 79 -9.02 -18.60 -3.27
CA SER A 79 -10.03 -19.56 -3.75
C SER A 79 -11.43 -18.93 -3.84
N SER A 80 -11.80 -18.09 -2.87
CA SER A 80 -13.10 -17.39 -2.86
C SER A 80 -13.21 -16.42 -4.05
N LEU A 81 -12.21 -15.56 -4.23
CA LEU A 81 -12.20 -14.57 -5.32
C LEU A 81 -12.07 -15.22 -6.70
N LEU A 82 -11.28 -16.29 -6.82
CA LEU A 82 -11.15 -17.05 -8.05
C LEU A 82 -12.47 -17.74 -8.43
N GLY A 83 -13.16 -18.33 -7.46
CA GLY A 83 -14.48 -18.92 -7.68
C GLY A 83 -15.52 -17.88 -8.11
N HIS A 84 -15.47 -16.69 -7.48
CA HIS A 84 -16.34 -15.55 -7.81
C HIS A 84 -16.11 -15.03 -9.24
N VAL A 85 -14.88 -14.74 -9.64
CA VAL A 85 -14.59 -14.25 -10.99
C VAL A 85 -14.91 -15.29 -12.06
N ASN A 86 -14.64 -16.58 -11.80
CA ASN A 86 -15.00 -17.66 -12.71
C ASN A 86 -16.52 -17.73 -12.94
N LYS A 87 -17.31 -17.52 -11.88
CA LYS A 87 -18.77 -17.45 -12.01
C LYS A 87 -19.21 -16.27 -12.87
N ILE A 88 -18.68 -15.07 -12.63
CA ILE A 88 -19.01 -13.87 -13.42
C ILE A 88 -18.66 -14.10 -14.89
N ASN A 89 -17.49 -14.70 -15.17
CA ASN A 89 -17.06 -14.97 -16.54
C ASN A 89 -17.97 -15.97 -17.23
N LEU A 90 -18.36 -17.07 -16.59
CA LEU A 90 -19.33 -18.01 -17.16
C LEU A 90 -20.67 -17.34 -17.50
N GLU A 91 -21.17 -16.47 -16.62
CA GLU A 91 -22.39 -15.69 -16.86
C GLU A 91 -22.21 -14.68 -18.01
N LEU A 92 -21.04 -14.03 -18.11
CA LEU A 92 -20.69 -13.11 -19.19
C LEU A 92 -20.66 -13.82 -20.55
N HIS A 93 -19.99 -14.96 -20.65
CA HIS A 93 -19.92 -15.74 -21.89
C HIS A 93 -21.30 -16.17 -22.37
N SER A 94 -22.11 -16.77 -21.48
CA SER A 94 -23.48 -17.17 -21.79
C SER A 94 -24.30 -15.99 -22.31
N LYS A 95 -24.18 -14.84 -21.64
CA LYS A 95 -24.92 -13.64 -22.02
C LYS A 95 -24.46 -13.07 -23.35
N PHE A 96 -23.15 -13.03 -23.61
CA PHE A 96 -22.61 -12.52 -24.87
C PHE A 96 -23.07 -13.36 -26.05
N ASP A 97 -23.03 -14.69 -25.94
CA ASP A 97 -23.43 -15.62 -27.01
C ASP A 97 -24.93 -15.53 -27.33
N GLU A 98 -25.77 -15.27 -26.32
CA GLU A 98 -27.23 -15.15 -26.47
C GLU A 98 -27.69 -13.75 -26.92
N SER A 99 -26.82 -12.74 -26.85
CA SER A 99 -27.19 -11.34 -27.07
C SER A 99 -27.07 -10.93 -28.54
N ASN A 100 -28.11 -10.26 -29.06
CA ASN A 100 -28.07 -9.63 -30.38
C ASN A 100 -27.48 -8.21 -30.29
N LEU A 101 -26.17 -8.14 -30.06
CA LEU A 101 -25.42 -6.91 -29.84
C LEU A 101 -25.22 -6.07 -31.10
N SER A 102 -25.07 -4.77 -30.94
CA SER A 102 -24.59 -3.90 -32.01
C SER A 102 -23.18 -4.29 -32.46
N TYR A 103 -22.86 -4.09 -33.74
CA TYR A 103 -21.55 -4.45 -34.31
C TYR A 103 -20.38 -3.80 -33.56
N ALA A 104 -20.55 -2.56 -33.11
CA ALA A 104 -19.54 -1.83 -32.36
C ALA A 104 -19.25 -2.50 -31.00
N VAL A 105 -20.30 -2.84 -30.24
CA VAL A 105 -20.16 -3.48 -28.91
C VAL A 105 -19.70 -4.93 -29.04
N SER A 106 -20.19 -5.66 -30.04
CA SER A 106 -19.73 -7.03 -30.32
C SER A 106 -18.23 -7.08 -30.65
N GLY A 107 -17.72 -6.14 -31.44
CA GLY A 107 -16.29 -6.05 -31.75
C GLY A 107 -15.43 -5.65 -30.55
N GLU A 108 -15.89 -4.69 -29.75
CA GLU A 108 -15.20 -4.24 -28.52
C GLU A 108 -15.12 -5.37 -27.48
N LEU A 109 -16.25 -6.02 -27.18
CA LEU A 109 -16.33 -7.06 -26.14
C LEU A 109 -15.79 -8.41 -26.59
N GLY A 110 -15.88 -8.74 -27.87
CA GLY A 110 -15.43 -10.04 -28.38
C GLY A 110 -13.93 -10.28 -28.13
N PHE A 111 -13.09 -9.25 -28.20
CA PHE A 111 -11.68 -9.39 -27.84
C PHE A 111 -11.50 -9.56 -26.32
N ALA A 112 -12.16 -8.72 -25.53
CA ALA A 112 -12.05 -8.74 -24.07
C ALA A 112 -12.49 -10.07 -23.46
N ILE A 113 -13.62 -10.61 -23.93
CA ILE A 113 -14.18 -11.90 -23.48
C ILE A 113 -13.25 -13.05 -23.86
N ASN A 114 -12.77 -13.10 -25.12
CA ASN A 114 -11.84 -14.15 -25.53
C ASN A 114 -10.48 -14.08 -24.79
N SER A 115 -10.03 -12.88 -24.41
CA SER A 115 -8.82 -12.74 -23.59
C SER A 115 -9.03 -13.13 -22.12
N SER A 116 -10.27 -13.09 -21.63
CA SER A 116 -10.62 -13.40 -20.24
C SER A 116 -10.24 -14.84 -19.86
N ASP A 117 -10.47 -15.81 -20.75
CA ASP A 117 -10.09 -17.22 -20.51
C ASP A 117 -8.57 -17.39 -20.30
N LEU A 118 -7.76 -16.67 -21.07
CA LEU A 118 -6.30 -16.71 -20.92
C LEU A 118 -5.86 -16.08 -19.60
N VAL A 119 -6.49 -14.97 -19.20
CA VAL A 119 -6.23 -14.32 -17.91
C VAL A 119 -6.62 -15.24 -16.76
N LEU A 120 -7.80 -15.87 -16.81
CA LEU A 120 -8.24 -16.83 -15.80
C LEU A 120 -7.28 -18.01 -15.67
N ASN A 121 -6.82 -18.59 -16.78
CA ASN A 121 -5.85 -19.69 -16.73
C ASN A 121 -4.54 -19.26 -16.05
N ASN A 122 -4.05 -18.06 -16.33
CA ASN A 122 -2.86 -17.54 -15.63
C ASN A 122 -3.11 -17.32 -14.12
N ILE A 123 -4.32 -16.89 -13.74
CA ILE A 123 -4.70 -16.77 -12.33
C ILE A 123 -4.74 -18.14 -11.64
N PHE A 124 -5.26 -19.17 -12.32
CA PHE A 124 -5.24 -20.55 -11.82
C PHE A 124 -3.79 -21.04 -11.62
N GLU A 125 -2.89 -20.79 -12.58
CA GLU A 125 -1.48 -21.16 -12.44
C GLU A 125 -0.81 -20.46 -11.25
N LEU A 126 -1.09 -19.17 -11.03
CA LEU A 126 -0.61 -18.45 -9.85
C LEU A 126 -1.13 -19.07 -8.55
N PHE A 127 -2.42 -19.46 -8.52
CA PHE A 127 -3.00 -20.12 -7.36
C PHE A 127 -2.37 -21.50 -7.08
N GLU A 128 -2.16 -22.32 -8.11
CA GLU A 128 -1.55 -23.65 -7.98
C GLU A 128 -0.07 -23.59 -7.59
N ASN A 129 0.62 -22.50 -7.90
CA ASN A 129 1.99 -22.23 -7.48
C ASN A 129 2.06 -21.49 -6.13
N ASP A 130 1.03 -21.61 -5.29
CA ASP A 130 0.91 -21.00 -3.96
C ASP A 130 1.07 -19.46 -3.91
N SER A 131 0.97 -18.78 -5.06
CA SER A 131 1.00 -17.31 -5.17
C SER A 131 -0.37 -16.70 -4.87
N PHE A 132 -0.94 -17.06 -3.72
CA PHE A 132 -2.34 -16.83 -3.40
C PHE A 132 -2.75 -15.36 -3.44
N TYR A 133 -1.97 -14.46 -2.82
CA TYR A 133 -2.32 -13.04 -2.83
C TYR A 133 -2.26 -12.41 -4.23
N VAL A 134 -1.31 -12.86 -5.05
CA VAL A 134 -1.21 -12.42 -6.46
C VAL A 134 -2.43 -12.91 -7.24
N ALA A 135 -2.79 -14.19 -7.09
CA ALA A 135 -3.98 -14.77 -7.71
C ALA A 135 -5.27 -14.05 -7.26
N ALA A 136 -5.43 -13.76 -5.98
CA ALA A 136 -6.54 -12.98 -5.43
C ALA A 136 -6.62 -11.57 -6.05
N SER A 137 -5.48 -10.87 -6.11
CA SER A 137 -5.39 -9.51 -6.66
C SER A 137 -5.67 -9.46 -8.17
N LYS A 138 -5.26 -10.48 -8.92
CA LYS A 138 -5.56 -10.61 -10.35
C LYS A 138 -7.01 -11.04 -10.60
N SER A 139 -7.57 -11.91 -9.75
CA SER A 139 -8.99 -12.28 -9.79
C SER A 139 -9.91 -11.06 -9.66
N LEU A 140 -9.57 -10.14 -8.76
CA LEU A 140 -10.31 -8.89 -8.61
C LEU A 140 -10.28 -8.03 -9.88
N GLN A 141 -9.08 -7.82 -10.46
CA GLN A 141 -8.94 -7.04 -11.69
C GLN A 141 -9.78 -7.62 -12.83
N GLU A 142 -9.76 -8.95 -12.96
CA GLU A 142 -10.55 -9.64 -13.97
C GLU A 142 -12.06 -9.57 -13.69
N ALA A 143 -12.47 -9.67 -12.41
CA ALA A 143 -13.88 -9.53 -12.04
C ALA A 143 -14.44 -8.13 -12.38
N ILE A 144 -13.65 -7.08 -12.20
CA ILE A 144 -14.03 -5.71 -12.59
C ILE A 144 -14.26 -5.63 -14.10
N ASN A 145 -13.32 -6.16 -14.89
CA ASN A 145 -13.42 -6.17 -16.35
C ASN A 145 -14.63 -6.96 -16.82
N ALA A 146 -14.83 -8.17 -16.28
CA ALA A 146 -15.92 -9.05 -16.63
C ALA A 146 -17.29 -8.43 -16.30
N ARG A 147 -17.42 -7.84 -15.10
CA ARG A 147 -18.65 -7.17 -14.69
C ARG A 147 -18.93 -5.92 -15.53
N TYR A 148 -17.90 -5.14 -15.83
CA TYR A 148 -18.07 -3.98 -16.69
C TYR A 148 -18.52 -4.40 -18.11
N ALA A 149 -17.92 -5.45 -18.67
CA ALA A 149 -18.37 -6.03 -19.94
C ALA A 149 -19.84 -6.49 -19.88
N PHE A 150 -20.24 -7.14 -18.79
CA PHE A 150 -21.62 -7.54 -18.55
C PHE A 150 -22.58 -6.33 -18.55
N TYR A 151 -22.20 -5.24 -17.88
CA TYR A 151 -22.97 -4.00 -17.91
C TYR A 151 -23.04 -3.36 -19.29
N LEU A 152 -21.97 -3.44 -20.09
CA LEU A 152 -21.97 -2.91 -21.46
C LEU A 152 -22.92 -3.66 -22.38
N ILE A 153 -23.07 -4.98 -22.21
CA ILE A 153 -24.07 -5.79 -22.92
C ILE A 153 -25.47 -5.27 -22.61
N ASP A 154 -25.85 -5.19 -21.33
CA ASP A 154 -27.18 -4.71 -20.94
C ASP A 154 -27.42 -3.25 -21.34
N TYR A 155 -26.36 -2.45 -21.24
CA TYR A 155 -26.38 -1.08 -21.69
C TYR A 155 -26.72 -1.01 -23.17
N ASP A 156 -26.09 -1.81 -24.05
CA ASP A 156 -26.34 -1.84 -25.50
C ASP A 156 -27.78 -2.27 -25.82
N LEU A 157 -28.27 -3.30 -25.14
CA LEU A 157 -29.60 -3.88 -25.37
C LEU A 157 -30.77 -3.00 -24.87
N THR A 158 -30.53 -2.16 -23.86
CA THR A 158 -31.59 -1.33 -23.26
C THR A 158 -31.90 -0.09 -24.09
N VAL A 159 -33.19 0.26 -24.25
CA VAL A 159 -33.60 1.49 -24.96
C VAL A 159 -33.29 2.75 -24.14
N SER A 160 -33.66 2.77 -22.87
CA SER A 160 -33.46 3.93 -21.98
C SER A 160 -32.14 3.83 -21.21
N LYS A 161 -31.06 4.25 -21.86
CA LYS A 161 -29.68 4.17 -21.34
C LYS A 161 -29.51 4.81 -19.95
N ASN A 162 -30.06 6.01 -19.77
CA ASN A 162 -29.97 6.75 -18.50
C ASN A 162 -30.68 6.02 -17.34
N VAL A 163 -31.87 5.45 -17.60
CA VAL A 163 -32.65 4.70 -16.61
C VAL A 163 -31.89 3.43 -16.20
N PHE A 164 -31.32 2.72 -17.17
CA PHE A 164 -30.50 1.54 -16.90
C PHE A 164 -29.28 1.87 -16.03
N VAL A 165 -28.47 2.86 -16.42
CA VAL A 165 -27.27 3.22 -15.67
C VAL A 165 -27.62 3.65 -14.24
N LYS A 166 -28.68 4.46 -14.07
CA LYS A 166 -29.16 4.83 -12.74
C LYS A 166 -29.58 3.62 -11.91
N SER A 167 -30.26 2.64 -12.52
CA SER A 167 -30.64 1.42 -11.79
C SER A 167 -29.45 0.57 -11.36
N VAL A 168 -28.36 0.51 -12.15
CA VAL A 168 -27.12 -0.17 -11.76
C VAL A 168 -26.49 0.54 -10.56
N LEU A 169 -26.38 1.88 -10.61
CA LEU A 169 -25.83 2.69 -9.52
C LEU A 169 -26.62 2.50 -8.22
N ASP A 170 -27.96 2.57 -8.31
CA ASP A 170 -28.84 2.40 -7.16
C ASP A 170 -28.68 0.98 -6.56
N SER A 171 -28.66 -0.06 -7.41
CA SER A 171 -28.47 -1.45 -6.98
C SER A 171 -27.13 -1.67 -6.27
N VAL A 172 -26.03 -1.14 -6.82
CA VAL A 172 -24.70 -1.28 -6.19
C VAL A 172 -24.64 -0.52 -4.88
N ASN A 173 -25.19 0.70 -4.83
CA ASN A 173 -25.27 1.46 -3.61
C ASN A 173 -26.09 0.74 -2.53
N ASP A 174 -27.22 0.12 -2.89
CA ASP A 174 -28.05 -0.65 -1.97
C ASP A 174 -27.29 -1.85 -1.39
N GLU A 175 -26.48 -2.54 -2.19
CA GLU A 175 -25.61 -3.63 -1.71
C GLU A 175 -24.53 -3.13 -0.74
N ILE A 176 -23.92 -1.98 -1.02
CA ILE A 176 -22.95 -1.34 -0.13
C ILE A 176 -23.62 -1.00 1.21
N GLN A 177 -24.77 -0.31 1.17
CA GLN A 177 -25.49 0.10 2.38
C GLN A 177 -25.99 -1.11 3.19
N PHE A 178 -26.40 -2.19 2.53
CA PHE A 178 -26.73 -3.44 3.19
C PHE A 178 -25.54 -3.98 3.99
N PHE A 179 -24.34 -4.01 3.38
CA PHE A 179 -23.14 -4.49 4.07
C PHE A 179 -22.72 -3.55 5.21
N VAL A 180 -22.71 -2.22 5.00
CA VAL A 180 -22.44 -1.23 6.06
C VAL A 180 -23.32 -1.47 7.29
N ASN A 181 -24.63 -1.68 7.07
CA ASN A 181 -25.56 -1.93 8.17
C ASN A 181 -25.31 -3.27 8.88
N SER A 182 -24.82 -4.28 8.15
CA SER A 182 -24.44 -5.57 8.75
C SER A 182 -23.13 -5.50 9.56
N THR A 183 -22.20 -4.61 9.20
CA THR A 183 -20.90 -4.44 9.88
C THR A 183 -20.94 -3.42 11.02
N ASN A 184 -22.00 -2.62 11.14
CA ASN A 184 -22.18 -1.64 12.22
C ASN A 184 -22.49 -2.29 13.59
N TYR A 185 -22.73 -3.60 13.65
CA TYR A 185 -22.80 -4.33 14.91
C TYR A 185 -21.39 -4.63 15.39
N SER A 186 -21.08 -4.27 16.64
CA SER A 186 -19.83 -4.63 17.34
C SER A 186 -19.37 -6.05 17.00
N LEU A 187 -18.34 -6.15 16.14
CA LEU A 187 -17.78 -7.44 15.74
C LEU A 187 -17.06 -8.02 16.95
N ILE A 188 -17.42 -9.24 17.31
CA ILE A 188 -16.70 -10.01 18.33
C ILE A 188 -15.63 -10.79 17.57
N LEU A 189 -14.37 -10.46 17.84
CA LEU A 189 -13.21 -11.12 17.26
C LEU A 189 -12.62 -12.04 18.31
N ASP A 190 -12.15 -13.21 17.90
CA ASP A 190 -11.60 -14.21 18.81
C ASP A 190 -10.12 -14.51 18.54
N ASN A 191 -9.53 -13.89 17.52
CA ASN A 191 -8.12 -13.95 17.20
C ASN A 191 -7.52 -12.55 16.99
N VAL A 192 -6.27 -12.34 17.40
CA VAL A 192 -5.56 -11.06 17.20
C VAL A 192 -5.36 -10.75 15.71
N TYR A 193 -5.14 -11.76 14.86
CA TYR A 193 -4.95 -11.57 13.42
C TYR A 193 -6.26 -11.13 12.74
N ASP A 194 -7.42 -11.34 13.35
CA ASP A 194 -8.69 -10.82 12.84
C ASP A 194 -8.70 -9.30 12.75
N LEU A 195 -7.91 -8.60 13.58
CA LEU A 195 -7.86 -7.14 13.56
C LEU A 195 -7.44 -6.60 12.21
N GLU A 196 -6.33 -7.10 11.66
CA GLU A 196 -5.85 -6.63 10.36
C GLU A 196 -6.83 -7.01 9.24
N LEU A 197 -7.43 -8.20 9.31
CA LEU A 197 -8.46 -8.65 8.35
C LEU A 197 -9.69 -7.74 8.38
N VAL A 198 -10.18 -7.37 9.56
CA VAL A 198 -11.33 -6.48 9.73
C VAL A 198 -11.01 -5.07 9.27
N VAL A 199 -9.86 -4.51 9.65
CA VAL A 199 -9.46 -3.16 9.20
C VAL A 199 -9.26 -3.15 7.68
N ALA A 200 -8.69 -4.19 7.08
CA ALA A 200 -8.60 -4.35 5.63
C ALA A 200 -9.99 -4.43 4.97
N SER A 201 -10.93 -5.18 5.55
CA SER A 201 -12.31 -5.22 5.08
C SER A 201 -12.97 -3.83 5.12
N LEU A 202 -12.80 -3.10 6.22
CA LEU A 202 -13.36 -1.75 6.38
C LEU A 202 -12.75 -0.77 5.38
N ASP A 203 -11.44 -0.82 5.15
CA ASP A 203 -10.77 -0.04 4.12
C ASP A 203 -11.43 -0.25 2.74
N ARG A 204 -11.59 -1.52 2.31
CA ARG A 204 -12.21 -1.85 1.01
C ARG A 204 -13.68 -1.47 0.93
N LEU A 205 -14.41 -1.54 2.03
CA LEU A 205 -15.79 -1.04 2.11
C LEU A 205 -15.84 0.48 1.91
N ARG A 206 -14.95 1.23 2.58
CA ARG A 206 -14.88 2.70 2.42
C ARG A 206 -14.42 3.10 1.02
N GLU A 207 -13.53 2.32 0.40
CA GLU A 207 -13.16 2.48 -1.01
C GLU A 207 -14.38 2.31 -1.92
N ALA A 208 -15.18 1.25 -1.71
CA ALA A 208 -16.41 1.02 -2.49
C ALA A 208 -17.42 2.18 -2.32
N GLU A 209 -17.60 2.70 -1.11
CA GLU A 209 -18.43 3.89 -0.84
C GLU A 209 -17.93 5.14 -1.59
N SER A 210 -16.62 5.36 -1.65
CA SER A 210 -16.05 6.49 -2.39
C SER A 210 -16.23 6.33 -3.90
N ILE A 211 -15.96 5.14 -4.44
CA ILE A 211 -16.05 4.87 -5.87
C ILE A 211 -17.50 4.99 -6.37
N ILE A 212 -18.50 4.54 -5.60
CA ILE A 212 -19.90 4.66 -6.03
C ILE A 212 -20.36 6.13 -6.08
N LEU A 213 -19.81 7.00 -5.23
CA LEU A 213 -20.05 8.45 -5.32
C LEU A 213 -19.45 9.03 -6.61
N SER A 214 -18.21 8.68 -6.95
CA SER A 214 -17.61 9.07 -8.24
C SER A 214 -18.41 8.51 -9.43
N ALA A 215 -18.99 7.32 -9.32
CA ALA A 215 -19.87 6.76 -10.35
C ALA A 215 -21.13 7.62 -10.57
N TYR A 216 -21.71 8.17 -9.49
CA TYR A 216 -22.80 9.15 -9.59
C TYR A 216 -22.37 10.46 -10.23
N GLU A 217 -21.14 10.93 -9.97
CA GLU A 217 -20.59 12.13 -10.61
C GLU A 217 -20.41 11.92 -12.12
N SER A 218 -19.82 10.79 -12.54
CA SER A 218 -19.74 10.41 -13.95
C SER A 218 -21.12 10.34 -14.61
N PHE A 219 -22.12 9.78 -13.93
CA PHE A 219 -23.49 9.74 -14.43
C PHE A 219 -24.09 11.13 -14.62
N GLN A 220 -23.89 12.05 -13.66
CA GLN A 220 -24.33 13.44 -13.76
C GLN A 220 -23.63 14.20 -14.89
N ALA A 221 -22.36 13.88 -15.14
CA ALA A 221 -21.60 14.38 -16.28
C ALA A 221 -21.98 13.71 -17.62
N THR A 222 -23.01 12.85 -17.63
CA THR A 222 -23.48 12.05 -18.79
C THR A 222 -22.46 11.05 -19.33
N ASP A 223 -21.39 10.78 -18.58
CA ASP A 223 -20.45 9.71 -18.86
C ASP A 223 -20.98 8.39 -18.31
N TYR A 224 -21.89 7.78 -19.08
CA TYR A 224 -22.52 6.52 -18.71
C TYR A 224 -21.56 5.34 -18.70
N ARG A 225 -20.55 5.32 -19.57
CA ARG A 225 -19.56 4.23 -19.59
C ARG A 225 -18.64 4.32 -18.38
N GLY A 226 -18.16 5.52 -18.04
CA GLY A 226 -17.41 5.75 -16.80
C GLY A 226 -18.22 5.40 -15.56
N ALA A 227 -19.49 5.79 -15.50
CA ALA A 227 -20.39 5.43 -14.39
C ALA A 227 -20.55 3.91 -14.21
N LEU A 228 -20.70 3.15 -15.31
CA LEU A 228 -20.79 1.70 -15.28
C LEU A 228 -19.47 1.03 -14.88
N PHE A 229 -18.33 1.54 -15.36
CA PHE A 229 -17.01 1.04 -14.96
C PHE A 229 -16.74 1.26 -13.47
N LEU A 230 -17.04 2.45 -12.96
CA LEU A 230 -16.91 2.78 -11.54
C LEU A 230 -17.89 1.96 -10.69
N SER A 231 -19.11 1.71 -11.18
CA SER A 231 -20.06 0.82 -10.50
C SER A 231 -19.54 -0.62 -10.41
N ALA A 232 -18.95 -1.14 -11.49
CA ALA A 232 -18.34 -2.46 -11.49
C ALA A 232 -17.19 -2.54 -10.48
N THR A 233 -16.34 -1.50 -10.47
CA THR A 233 -15.22 -1.38 -9.52
C THR A 233 -15.71 -1.33 -8.07
N ALA A 234 -16.74 -0.53 -7.78
CA ALA A 234 -17.31 -0.41 -6.43
C ALA A 234 -17.88 -1.75 -5.93
N LEU A 235 -18.63 -2.46 -6.79
CA LEU A 235 -19.21 -3.75 -6.41
C LEU A 235 -18.13 -4.81 -6.16
N GLU A 236 -17.10 -4.86 -6.99
CA GLU A 236 -16.01 -5.82 -6.77
C GLU A 236 -15.12 -5.47 -5.56
N ARG A 237 -14.95 -4.18 -5.25
CA ARG A 237 -14.33 -3.77 -3.98
C ARG A 237 -15.16 -4.22 -2.77
N LEU A 238 -16.48 -4.09 -2.85
CA LEU A 238 -17.37 -4.63 -1.82
C LEU A 238 -17.22 -6.15 -1.65
N GLU A 239 -17.06 -6.91 -2.75
CA GLU A 239 -16.80 -8.36 -2.67
C GLU A 239 -15.47 -8.70 -2.02
N THR A 240 -14.43 -7.89 -2.26
CA THR A 240 -13.18 -8.05 -1.51
C THR A 240 -13.35 -7.74 -0.03
N ALA A 241 -14.10 -6.70 0.33
CA ALA A 241 -14.41 -6.39 1.73
C ALA A 241 -15.10 -7.59 2.41
N ARG A 242 -16.14 -8.15 1.78
CA ARG A 242 -16.83 -9.37 2.24
C ARG A 242 -15.85 -10.53 2.41
N THR A 243 -14.94 -10.73 1.48
CA THR A 243 -13.96 -11.82 1.53
C THR A 243 -12.96 -11.66 2.67
N TRP A 244 -12.41 -10.45 2.87
CA TRP A 244 -11.53 -10.14 4.01
C TRP A 244 -12.24 -10.42 5.34
N LEU A 245 -13.47 -9.92 5.50
CA LEU A 245 -14.24 -10.16 6.72
C LEU A 245 -14.56 -11.63 6.91
N ASN A 246 -14.96 -12.35 5.86
CA ASN A 246 -15.27 -13.78 5.97
C ASN A 246 -14.04 -14.64 6.31
N THR A 247 -12.83 -14.14 6.04
CA THR A 247 -11.57 -14.83 6.34
C THR A 247 -11.34 -14.96 7.85
N THR A 248 -11.91 -14.07 8.67
CA THR A 248 -11.81 -14.17 10.15
C THR A 248 -12.45 -15.46 10.69
N ASN A 249 -13.43 -16.04 9.99
CA ASN A 249 -14.09 -17.28 10.42
C ASN A 249 -13.20 -18.53 10.39
N TYR A 250 -12.00 -18.42 9.81
CA TYR A 250 -11.03 -19.51 9.71
C TYR A 250 -9.93 -19.41 10.77
N LEU A 251 -9.95 -18.33 11.56
CA LEU A 251 -9.12 -18.19 12.73
C LEU A 251 -9.93 -18.54 13.97
N SER A 252 -9.23 -18.99 15.00
CA SER A 252 -9.82 -19.21 16.31
C SER A 252 -8.76 -18.92 17.35
N GLY A 253 -9.09 -18.13 18.36
CA GLY A 253 -8.22 -17.90 19.51
C GLY A 253 -8.92 -18.18 20.83
N SER A 254 -8.18 -17.95 21.92
CA SER A 254 -8.63 -18.25 23.29
C SER A 254 -9.32 -17.07 23.97
N GLU A 255 -9.27 -15.87 23.40
CA GLU A 255 -9.81 -14.65 23.98
C GLU A 255 -10.64 -13.87 22.96
N SER A 256 -11.84 -13.46 23.34
CA SER A 256 -12.70 -12.63 22.50
C SER A 256 -12.67 -11.17 22.91
N PHE A 257 -12.60 -10.26 21.96
CA PHE A 257 -12.69 -8.82 22.18
C PHE A 257 -13.64 -8.17 21.17
N VAL A 258 -14.12 -6.98 21.52
CA VAL A 258 -15.06 -6.23 20.69
C VAL A 258 -14.29 -5.25 19.82
N PHE A 259 -14.42 -5.38 18.51
CA PHE A 259 -13.91 -4.40 17.57
C PHE A 259 -14.73 -3.10 17.63
N ASN A 260 -14.02 -1.97 17.60
CA ASN A 260 -14.61 -0.64 17.58
C ASN A 260 -13.69 0.31 16.80
N ASP A 261 -14.12 0.68 15.59
CA ASP A 261 -13.36 1.56 14.69
C ASP A 261 -12.97 2.89 15.35
N SER A 262 -13.79 3.42 16.27
CA SER A 262 -13.49 4.67 16.97
C SER A 262 -12.24 4.62 17.85
N LEU A 263 -11.81 3.43 18.27
CA LEU A 263 -10.56 3.24 19.01
C LEU A 263 -9.32 3.46 18.12
N LEU A 264 -9.48 3.44 16.80
CA LEU A 264 -8.42 3.70 15.83
C LEU A 264 -8.17 5.19 15.58
N SER A 265 -8.98 6.09 16.16
CA SER A 265 -8.88 7.53 15.92
C SER A 265 -7.49 8.12 16.22
N ALA A 266 -6.85 7.73 17.33
CA ALA A 266 -5.52 8.21 17.67
C ALA A 266 -4.45 7.71 16.67
N LEU A 267 -4.56 6.45 16.25
CA LEU A 267 -3.68 5.86 15.24
C LEU A 267 -3.86 6.55 13.88
N ALA A 268 -5.11 6.85 13.50
CA ALA A 268 -5.43 7.59 12.29
C ALA A 268 -4.82 9.00 12.27
N ILE A 269 -4.91 9.75 13.37
CA ILE A 269 -4.25 11.06 13.51
C ILE A 269 -2.73 10.94 13.36
N SER A 270 -2.13 9.93 13.99
CA SER A 270 -0.69 9.68 13.86
C SER A 270 -0.31 9.40 12.42
N GLY A 271 -1.10 8.59 11.70
CA GLY A 271 -0.92 8.30 10.29
C GLY A 271 -0.95 9.57 9.43
N ILE A 272 -1.93 10.45 9.62
CA ILE A 272 -2.02 11.74 8.90
C ILE A 272 -0.77 12.59 9.14
N ASN A 273 -0.32 12.69 10.39
CA ASN A 273 0.86 13.48 10.74
C ASN A 273 2.14 12.94 10.07
N ASP A 274 2.29 11.62 10.07
CA ASP A 274 3.42 10.94 9.43
C ASP A 274 3.41 11.13 7.91
N ALA A 275 2.26 10.95 7.26
CA ALA A 275 2.10 11.14 5.83
C ALA A 275 2.36 12.60 5.43
N SER A 276 1.77 13.55 6.17
CA SER A 276 2.00 15.00 5.98
C SER A 276 3.47 15.37 6.10
N THR A 277 4.16 14.81 7.09
CA THR A 277 5.61 15.03 7.29
C THR A 277 6.41 14.51 6.10
N ALA A 278 6.13 13.28 5.65
CA ALA A 278 6.80 12.68 4.51
C ALA A 278 6.57 13.47 3.22
N ILE A 279 5.33 13.90 2.95
CA ILE A 279 4.96 14.71 1.78
C ILE A 279 5.65 16.08 1.83
N THR A 280 5.66 16.73 3.00
CA THR A 280 6.32 18.03 3.19
C THR A 280 7.82 17.93 2.92
N TYR A 281 8.46 16.85 3.36
CA TYR A 281 9.87 16.64 3.07
C TYR A 281 10.11 16.36 1.58
N ALA A 282 9.30 15.48 0.97
CA ALA A 282 9.36 15.18 -0.46
C ALA A 282 9.17 16.44 -1.32
N SER A 283 8.30 17.37 -0.93
CA SER A 283 8.08 18.63 -1.65
C SER A 283 9.27 19.59 -1.64
N THR A 284 10.24 19.39 -0.75
CA THR A 284 11.52 20.14 -0.81
C THR A 284 12.50 19.56 -1.83
N LEU A 285 12.26 18.32 -2.28
CA LEU A 285 13.18 17.55 -3.11
C LEU A 285 12.66 17.45 -4.55
N VAL A 286 11.42 17.04 -4.76
CA VAL A 286 10.86 16.78 -6.11
C VAL A 286 10.02 17.95 -6.63
N SER A 287 9.65 17.92 -7.91
CA SER A 287 8.86 18.99 -8.52
C SER A 287 7.43 19.04 -7.97
N ASP A 288 6.83 20.24 -7.96
CA ASP A 288 5.44 20.45 -7.52
C ASP A 288 4.45 19.53 -8.26
N SER A 289 4.69 19.26 -9.55
CA SER A 289 3.87 18.35 -10.35
C SER A 289 3.89 16.90 -9.86
N ALA A 290 5.01 16.44 -9.30
CA ALA A 290 5.13 15.09 -8.75
C ALA A 290 4.43 14.96 -7.38
N ILE A 291 4.32 16.07 -6.65
CA ILE A 291 3.74 16.14 -5.31
C ILE A 291 2.23 16.42 -5.32
N PHE A 292 1.73 17.06 -6.37
CA PHE A 292 0.34 17.51 -6.46
C PHE A 292 -0.69 16.42 -6.11
N ASN A 293 -0.49 15.19 -6.62
CA ASN A 293 -1.38 14.07 -6.32
C ASN A 293 -1.32 13.63 -4.85
N LEU A 294 -0.14 13.69 -4.23
CA LEU A 294 0.03 13.35 -2.81
C LEU A 294 -0.64 14.38 -1.90
N GLN A 295 -0.59 15.67 -2.27
CA GLN A 295 -1.29 16.73 -1.53
C GLN A 295 -2.80 16.57 -1.62
N GLN A 296 -3.35 16.33 -2.82
CA GLN A 296 -4.78 16.04 -2.96
C GLN A 296 -5.19 14.78 -2.19
N GLY A 297 -4.35 13.74 -2.20
CA GLY A 297 -4.56 12.55 -1.39
C GLY A 297 -4.67 12.88 0.09
N LEU A 298 -3.75 13.70 0.62
CA LEU A 298 -3.71 14.09 2.04
C LEU A 298 -4.97 14.88 2.47
N ASP A 299 -5.49 15.73 1.58
CA ASP A 299 -6.77 16.42 1.81
C ASP A 299 -7.91 15.39 1.93
N GLY A 300 -7.98 14.42 1.00
CA GLY A 300 -8.97 13.34 1.06
C GLY A 300 -8.86 12.46 2.31
N VAL A 301 -7.65 12.18 2.80
CA VAL A 301 -7.43 11.47 4.07
C VAL A 301 -8.00 12.25 5.26
N SER A 302 -7.84 13.57 5.25
CA SER A 302 -8.38 14.43 6.30
C SER A 302 -9.91 14.42 6.32
N ASP A 303 -10.54 14.37 5.14
CA ASP A 303 -12.00 14.24 5.01
C ASP A 303 -12.50 12.90 5.57
N PHE A 304 -11.83 11.78 5.24
CA PHE A 304 -12.17 10.46 5.80
C PHE A 304 -12.10 10.44 7.33
N PHE A 305 -11.11 11.11 7.91
CA PHE A 305 -10.99 11.22 9.36
C PHE A 305 -12.18 11.97 9.98
N VAL A 306 -12.57 13.12 9.39
CA VAL A 306 -13.71 13.92 9.84
C VAL A 306 -15.03 13.14 9.74
N GLU A 307 -15.16 12.29 8.72
CA GLU A 307 -16.30 11.39 8.55
C GLU A 307 -16.30 10.18 9.50
N GLY A 308 -15.26 10.02 10.33
CA GLY A 308 -15.11 8.91 11.26
C GLY A 308 -14.69 7.59 10.60
N LYS A 309 -14.14 7.63 9.38
CA LYS A 309 -13.65 6.46 8.63
C LYS A 309 -12.19 6.18 8.99
N TYR A 310 -11.94 5.75 10.24
CA TYR A 310 -10.59 5.67 10.78
C TYR A 310 -9.72 4.58 10.12
N ALA A 311 -10.26 3.38 9.89
CA ALA A 311 -9.57 2.34 9.13
C ALA A 311 -9.04 2.82 7.77
N ARG A 312 -9.90 3.49 6.98
CA ARG A 312 -9.54 4.07 5.67
C ARG A 312 -8.48 5.16 5.79
N THR A 313 -8.61 6.01 6.81
CA THR A 313 -7.64 7.07 7.11
C THR A 313 -6.24 6.49 7.33
N ILE A 314 -6.14 5.38 8.09
CA ILE A 314 -4.85 4.71 8.36
C ILE A 314 -4.25 4.18 7.06
N PHE A 315 -5.02 3.42 6.26
CA PHE A 315 -4.53 2.81 5.02
C PHE A 315 -4.05 3.85 4.03
N GLU A 316 -4.85 4.89 3.77
CA GLU A 316 -4.47 5.95 2.84
C GLU A 316 -3.28 6.77 3.34
N SER A 317 -3.17 7.00 4.66
CA SER A 317 -1.99 7.64 5.24
C SER A 317 -0.72 6.83 5.00
N LEU A 318 -0.76 5.51 5.23
CA LEU A 318 0.38 4.61 4.99
C LEU A 318 0.77 4.57 3.51
N SER A 319 -0.23 4.52 2.62
CA SER A 319 -0.02 4.55 1.17
C SER A 319 0.62 5.87 0.70
N LEU A 320 0.14 7.02 1.17
CA LEU A 320 0.71 8.32 0.84
C LEU A 320 2.14 8.49 1.38
N LYS A 321 2.40 8.01 2.60
CA LYS A 321 3.75 7.98 3.18
C LYS A 321 4.69 7.11 2.35
N ALA A 322 4.24 5.93 1.94
CA ALA A 322 4.99 5.03 1.06
C ALA A 322 5.31 5.68 -0.29
N GLU A 323 4.33 6.35 -0.91
CA GLU A 323 4.53 7.03 -2.20
C GLU A 323 5.46 8.23 -2.09
N ALA A 324 5.31 9.05 -1.04
CA ALA A 324 6.22 10.15 -0.76
C ALA A 324 7.66 9.65 -0.58
N ASN A 325 7.86 8.59 0.18
CA ASN A 325 9.18 7.96 0.37
C ASN A 325 9.74 7.43 -0.95
N LEU A 326 8.93 6.71 -1.73
CA LEU A 326 9.35 6.19 -3.03
C LEU A 326 9.79 7.31 -3.98
N LEU A 327 9.04 8.42 -4.07
CA LEU A 327 9.41 9.55 -4.92
C LEU A 327 10.77 10.14 -4.55
N MET A 328 11.11 10.15 -3.26
CA MET A 328 12.42 10.60 -2.80
C MET A 328 13.53 9.58 -3.12
N GLU A 329 13.24 8.29 -2.93
CA GLU A 329 14.20 7.19 -3.13
C GLU A 329 14.58 6.98 -4.60
N VAL A 330 13.63 7.07 -5.53
CA VAL A 330 13.88 6.78 -6.96
C VAL A 330 14.48 7.96 -7.72
N ARG A 331 14.54 9.14 -7.08
CA ARG A 331 14.96 10.36 -7.74
C ARG A 331 16.40 10.23 -8.25
N GLY A 332 16.57 10.42 -9.55
CA GLY A 332 17.88 10.48 -10.21
C GLY A 332 18.54 9.12 -10.45
N LEU A 333 17.94 8.01 -9.99
CA LEU A 333 18.49 6.67 -10.17
C LEU A 333 18.35 6.19 -11.62
N THR A 334 19.35 5.41 -12.06
CA THR A 334 19.29 4.64 -13.32
C THR A 334 18.59 3.30 -13.09
N ASP A 335 18.16 2.64 -14.17
CA ASP A 335 17.46 1.34 -14.10
C ASP A 335 18.28 0.25 -13.35
N ASP A 336 19.60 0.21 -13.55
CA ASP A 336 20.49 -0.71 -12.84
C ASP A 336 20.50 -0.44 -11.31
N LEU A 337 20.50 0.84 -10.92
CA LEU A 337 20.45 1.25 -9.51
C LEU A 337 19.08 0.98 -8.89
N LEU A 338 17.99 1.07 -9.66
CA LEU A 338 16.64 0.73 -9.20
C LEU A 338 16.51 -0.77 -8.87
N SER A 339 17.17 -1.64 -9.63
CA SER A 339 17.18 -3.09 -9.35
C SER A 339 17.98 -3.42 -8.08
N SER A 340 19.10 -2.73 -7.86
CA SER A 340 19.86 -2.84 -6.61
C SER A 340 19.06 -2.30 -5.42
N LEU A 341 18.34 -1.17 -5.60
CA LEU A 341 17.46 -0.61 -4.58
C LEU A 341 16.37 -1.60 -4.19
N PHE A 342 15.73 -2.25 -5.17
CA PHE A 342 14.72 -3.28 -4.92
C PHE A 342 15.27 -4.37 -4.01
N SER A 343 16.42 -4.96 -4.34
CA SER A 343 17.03 -6.05 -3.56
C SER A 343 17.33 -5.63 -2.12
N THR A 344 18.00 -4.49 -1.92
CA THR A 344 18.32 -3.96 -0.58
C THR A 344 17.04 -3.68 0.24
N LYS A 345 16.03 -3.11 -0.41
CA LYS A 345 14.78 -2.76 0.24
C LYS A 345 13.93 -3.99 0.55
N ARG A 346 14.02 -5.04 -0.27
CA ARG A 346 13.38 -6.32 -0.05
C ARG A 346 13.88 -6.93 1.25
N ASP A 347 15.19 -6.97 1.43
CA ASP A 347 15.79 -7.47 2.68
C ASP A 347 15.38 -6.66 3.90
N ASN A 348 15.22 -5.33 3.76
CA ASN A 348 14.70 -4.49 4.84
C ASN A 348 13.26 -4.87 5.22
N VAL A 349 12.39 -5.08 4.23
CA VAL A 349 11.00 -5.49 4.46
C VAL A 349 10.93 -6.86 5.11
N VAL A 350 11.74 -7.82 4.65
CA VAL A 350 11.84 -9.15 5.28
C VAL A 350 12.22 -9.02 6.75
N ARG A 351 13.23 -8.20 7.08
CA ARG A 351 13.61 -7.95 8.49
C ARG A 351 12.46 -7.36 9.31
N LEU A 352 11.71 -6.42 8.74
CA LEU A 352 10.56 -5.81 9.42
C LEU A 352 9.49 -6.85 9.71
N ILE A 353 9.13 -7.69 8.73
CA ILE A 353 8.14 -8.75 8.90
C ILE A 353 8.57 -9.74 9.98
N VAL A 354 9.80 -10.27 9.89
CA VAL A 354 10.36 -11.21 10.86
C VAL A 354 10.36 -10.63 12.28
N ARG A 355 10.61 -9.33 12.43
CA ARG A 355 10.58 -8.66 13.73
C ARG A 355 9.17 -8.67 14.34
N GLU A 356 8.14 -8.42 13.54
CA GLU A 356 6.75 -8.44 14.01
C GLU A 356 6.31 -9.88 14.32
N GLU A 357 6.69 -10.85 13.48
CA GLU A 357 6.47 -12.29 13.75
C GLU A 357 7.09 -12.75 15.07
N ARG A 358 8.35 -12.37 15.33
CA ARG A 358 9.02 -12.64 16.61
C ARG A 358 8.33 -11.97 17.80
N SER A 359 7.55 -10.92 17.57
CA SER A 359 6.75 -10.24 18.58
C SER A 359 5.37 -10.87 18.79
N GLY A 360 5.05 -11.94 18.03
CA GLY A 360 3.80 -12.70 18.12
C GLY A 360 2.71 -12.24 17.15
N GLU A 361 3.04 -11.36 16.21
CA GLU A 361 2.10 -10.77 15.24
C GLU A 361 2.24 -11.40 13.86
N LEU A 362 1.16 -11.44 13.08
CA LEU A 362 1.20 -11.87 11.69
C LEU A 362 0.88 -10.67 10.79
N PRO A 363 1.88 -10.05 10.14
CA PRO A 363 1.66 -8.86 9.32
C PRO A 363 1.15 -9.24 7.92
N ILE A 364 -0.14 -9.59 7.83
CA ILE A 364 -0.76 -10.22 6.66
C ILE A 364 -0.61 -9.35 5.41
N LEU A 365 -0.87 -8.04 5.51
CA LEU A 365 -0.77 -7.14 4.36
C LEU A 365 0.68 -6.88 3.96
N ALA A 366 1.61 -6.85 4.92
CA ALA A 366 3.03 -6.66 4.61
C ALA A 366 3.60 -7.85 3.82
N ILE A 367 3.30 -9.09 4.24
CA ILE A 367 3.65 -10.30 3.52
C ILE A 367 3.00 -10.29 2.13
N SER A 368 1.72 -9.94 2.06
CA SER A 368 0.97 -9.84 0.80
C SER A 368 1.57 -8.86 -0.20
N TYR A 369 1.92 -7.65 0.25
CA TYR A 369 2.56 -6.65 -0.61
C TYR A 369 4.00 -7.01 -0.97
N LEU A 370 4.74 -7.70 -0.10
CA LEU A 370 6.06 -8.24 -0.44
C LEU A 370 5.96 -9.26 -1.58
N LEU A 371 5.06 -10.25 -1.47
CA LEU A 371 4.87 -11.26 -2.52
C LEU A 371 4.40 -10.64 -3.84
N TYR A 372 3.55 -9.61 -3.76
CA TYR A 372 3.11 -8.94 -4.98
C TYR A 372 4.22 -8.10 -5.61
N ALA A 373 5.08 -7.48 -4.79
CA ALA A 373 6.27 -6.78 -5.25
C ALA A 373 7.24 -7.73 -5.96
N ASP A 374 7.47 -8.92 -5.40
CA ASP A 374 8.30 -9.97 -6.00
C ASP A 374 7.75 -10.40 -7.36
N TYR A 375 6.44 -10.65 -7.46
CA TYR A 375 5.79 -10.95 -8.74
C TYR A 375 6.01 -9.85 -9.79
N PHE A 376 5.84 -8.57 -9.41
CA PHE A 376 6.06 -7.46 -10.36
C PHE A 376 7.53 -7.36 -10.80
N PHE A 377 8.46 -7.62 -9.89
CA PHE A 377 9.88 -7.67 -10.23
C PHE A 377 10.17 -8.78 -11.25
N GLU A 378 9.61 -9.97 -11.06
CA GLU A 378 9.79 -11.12 -11.96
C GLU A 378 9.23 -10.87 -13.37
N VAL A 379 8.10 -10.18 -13.49
CA VAL A 379 7.51 -9.82 -14.80
C VAL A 379 8.12 -8.55 -15.42
N GLY A 380 9.14 -7.97 -14.79
CA GLY A 380 9.89 -6.83 -15.30
C GLY A 380 9.26 -5.45 -15.06
N ASP A 381 8.26 -5.36 -14.17
CA ASP A 381 7.60 -4.10 -13.80
C ASP A 381 8.20 -3.53 -12.51
N LEU A 382 9.39 -2.97 -12.64
CA LEU A 382 10.17 -2.45 -11.52
C LEU A 382 9.48 -1.30 -10.78
N SER A 383 8.67 -0.50 -11.48
CA SER A 383 7.91 0.60 -10.88
C SER A 383 6.88 0.06 -9.88
N ASN A 384 6.09 -0.93 -10.28
CA ASN A 384 5.14 -1.57 -9.39
C ASN A 384 5.84 -2.38 -8.29
N ALA A 385 6.94 -3.05 -8.61
CA ALA A 385 7.73 -3.78 -7.62
C ALA A 385 8.18 -2.88 -6.46
N LEU A 386 8.81 -1.74 -6.76
CA LEU A 386 9.26 -0.78 -5.74
C LEU A 386 8.11 -0.12 -4.98
N ARG A 387 6.97 0.12 -5.64
CA ARG A 387 5.76 0.66 -5.01
C ARG A 387 5.18 -0.30 -3.98
N TYR A 388 4.91 -1.55 -4.37
CA TYR A 388 4.36 -2.54 -3.45
C TYR A 388 5.34 -2.89 -2.33
N LEU A 389 6.64 -2.83 -2.60
CA LEU A 389 7.65 -2.99 -1.55
C LEU A 389 7.68 -1.81 -0.56
N ASN A 390 7.33 -0.60 -1.01
CA ASN A 390 7.10 0.54 -0.13
C ASN A 390 5.83 0.37 0.71
N TYR A 391 4.74 -0.14 0.14
CA TYR A 391 3.57 -0.51 0.92
C TYR A 391 3.91 -1.61 1.94
N ALA A 392 4.58 -2.69 1.55
CA ALA A 392 4.97 -3.75 2.48
C ALA A 392 5.75 -3.21 3.70
N ALA A 393 6.67 -2.26 3.48
CA ALA A 393 7.42 -1.61 4.54
C ALA A 393 6.54 -0.77 5.48
N GLN A 394 5.59 0.02 4.95
CA GLN A 394 4.73 0.86 5.79
C GLN A 394 3.67 0.04 6.54
N TYR A 395 3.21 -1.06 5.95
CA TYR A 395 2.17 -1.92 6.53
C TYR A 395 2.74 -2.97 7.50
N SER A 396 4.06 -3.10 7.65
CA SER A 396 4.64 -4.14 8.52
C SER A 396 4.19 -4.03 9.97
N SER A 397 4.10 -2.82 10.54
CA SER A 397 3.66 -2.63 11.92
C SER A 397 2.14 -2.48 12.08
N LEU A 398 1.36 -2.55 10.99
CA LEU A 398 -0.07 -2.24 11.04
C LEU A 398 -0.80 -3.11 12.07
N SER A 399 -0.57 -4.42 12.06
CA SER A 399 -1.21 -5.37 12.97
C SER A 399 -0.90 -5.02 14.42
N SER A 400 0.37 -4.76 14.74
CA SER A 400 0.80 -4.42 16.10
C SER A 400 0.31 -3.04 16.55
N ASP A 401 0.22 -2.07 15.64
CA ASP A 401 -0.27 -0.72 15.94
C ASP A 401 -1.79 -0.71 16.15
N VAL A 402 -2.55 -1.45 15.32
CA VAL A 402 -3.99 -1.65 15.50
C VAL A 402 -4.26 -2.38 16.81
N PHE A 403 -3.50 -3.44 17.11
CA PHE A 403 -3.64 -4.18 18.36
C PHE A 403 -3.40 -3.29 19.59
N LYS A 404 -2.31 -2.51 19.59
CA LYS A 404 -2.01 -1.57 20.68
C LYS A 404 -3.10 -0.51 20.84
N ALA A 405 -3.62 0.04 19.74
CA ALA A 405 -4.71 1.02 19.78
C ALA A 405 -5.99 0.42 20.37
N MET A 406 -6.29 -0.85 20.05
CA MET A 406 -7.50 -1.55 20.48
C MET A 406 -7.45 -2.04 21.93
N ILE A 407 -6.32 -2.61 22.37
CA ILE A 407 -6.22 -3.34 23.65
C ILE A 407 -5.41 -2.56 24.70
N GLY A 408 -4.66 -1.52 24.30
CA GLY A 408 -3.90 -0.66 25.21
C GLY A 408 -2.70 -1.36 25.88
N LYS A 409 -2.31 -2.54 25.40
CA LYS A 409 -1.14 -3.32 25.85
C LYS A 409 -0.40 -3.88 24.63
N PRO A 410 0.94 -4.08 24.71
CA PRO A 410 1.67 -4.85 23.71
C PRO A 410 1.22 -6.32 23.72
N SER A 411 1.14 -6.94 22.55
CA SER A 411 0.64 -8.32 22.32
C SER A 411 1.40 -9.40 23.07
N SER A 412 2.66 -9.15 23.39
CA SER A 412 3.50 -10.03 24.22
C SER A 412 2.98 -10.25 25.66
N GLN A 413 1.91 -9.56 26.09
CA GLN A 413 1.29 -9.74 27.41
C GLN A 413 -0.12 -10.38 27.38
N VAL A 414 -0.63 -10.73 26.20
CA VAL A 414 -1.82 -11.58 26.09
C VAL A 414 -1.34 -13.03 26.01
N ASN A 415 -1.71 -13.82 27.01
CA ASN A 415 -1.13 -15.13 27.36
C ASN A 415 -1.38 -16.19 26.26
N ASN A 416 -0.60 -16.19 25.19
CA ASN A 416 -0.33 -17.38 24.40
C ASN A 416 0.95 -18.00 24.97
N GLY A 417 0.78 -19.10 25.71
CA GLY A 417 1.82 -19.67 26.58
C GLY A 417 3.18 -19.87 25.90
N PHE A 418 4.13 -18.98 26.18
CA PHE A 418 5.56 -19.19 25.99
C PHE A 418 6.34 -18.61 27.18
N VAL A 419 7.30 -19.38 27.67
CA VAL A 419 8.14 -19.04 28.83
C VAL A 419 9.24 -18.09 28.38
N LEU A 420 9.25 -16.87 28.91
CA LEU A 420 10.35 -15.93 28.77
C LEU A 420 11.55 -16.40 29.61
N VAL A 421 12.70 -16.60 28.96
CA VAL A 421 14.00 -16.65 29.65
C VAL A 421 14.60 -15.25 29.61
N ASN A 422 14.89 -14.76 30.81
CA ASN A 422 15.41 -13.42 31.07
C ASN A 422 16.86 -13.28 30.57
N ALA A 423 17.15 -12.27 29.75
CA ALA A 423 18.50 -11.84 29.41
C ALA A 423 18.67 -10.37 29.84
N ASN A 424 19.33 -10.22 30.98
CA ASN A 424 19.70 -9.01 31.70
C ASN A 424 19.88 -7.73 30.87
N GLU A 425 19.12 -6.70 31.28
CA GLU A 425 19.52 -5.31 31.54
C GLU A 425 20.81 -4.79 30.88
N TRP A 426 20.64 -4.06 29.77
CA TRP A 426 21.36 -2.82 29.50
C TRP A 426 20.33 -1.73 29.17
N LEU A 427 19.88 -1.02 30.21
CA LEU A 427 19.09 0.20 30.09
C LEU A 427 20.02 1.37 29.71
N LEU A 428 19.86 1.89 28.51
CA LEU A 428 20.15 3.28 28.20
C LEU A 428 18.88 3.90 27.61
N ASP A 429 18.45 4.99 28.23
CA ASP A 429 17.20 5.71 28.03
C ASP A 429 17.17 6.39 26.64
N ASP A 430 16.39 5.82 25.71
CA ASP A 430 16.45 6.01 24.25
C ASP A 430 15.83 7.34 23.75
N ASP A 431 15.04 8.01 24.58
CA ASP A 431 14.32 9.23 24.19
C ASP A 431 15.20 10.50 24.19
N SER A 432 16.34 10.47 24.88
CA SER A 432 17.23 11.64 24.97
C SER A 432 18.25 11.71 23.82
N VAL A 433 18.63 10.56 23.25
CA VAL A 433 19.63 10.46 22.18
C VAL A 433 18.98 10.77 20.83
N SER A 434 17.84 10.18 20.54
CA SER A 434 17.03 10.43 19.34
C SER A 434 16.61 11.91 19.20
N PHE A 435 16.24 12.58 20.30
CA PHE A 435 15.91 14.01 20.31
C PHE A 435 17.12 14.94 20.08
N LEU A 436 18.29 14.60 20.64
CA LEU A 436 19.53 15.34 20.42
C LEU A 436 20.06 15.21 18.98
N PHE A 437 19.95 14.02 18.37
CA PHE A 437 20.32 13.81 16.97
C PHE A 437 19.36 14.53 16.00
N GLY A 438 18.05 14.55 16.28
CA GLY A 438 17.07 15.28 15.49
C GLY A 438 17.32 16.80 15.45
N MET A 439 17.65 17.42 16.59
CA MET A 439 17.93 18.87 16.64
C MET A 439 19.24 19.27 15.96
N VAL A 440 20.27 18.43 16.02
CA VAL A 440 21.55 18.70 15.34
C VAL A 440 21.41 18.57 13.82
N PHE A 441 20.64 17.60 13.33
CA PHE A 441 20.40 17.43 11.89
C PHE A 441 19.48 18.51 11.31
N ALA A 442 18.40 18.89 12.00
CA ALA A 442 17.51 19.96 11.55
C ALA A 442 18.26 21.31 11.43
N SER A 443 19.18 21.60 12.37
CA SER A 443 19.97 22.83 12.33
C SER A 443 21.06 22.83 11.24
N ILE A 444 21.64 21.67 10.91
CA ILE A 444 22.63 21.55 9.82
C ILE A 444 21.96 21.65 8.43
N ILE A 445 20.80 21.00 8.25
CA ILE A 445 20.05 21.05 6.99
C ILE A 445 19.48 22.45 6.73
N PHE A 446 18.97 23.13 7.76
CA PHE A 446 18.43 24.48 7.62
C PHE A 446 19.50 25.52 7.23
N VAL A 447 20.72 25.40 7.78
CA VAL A 447 21.86 26.24 7.38
C VAL A 447 22.26 25.97 5.92
N PHE A 448 22.23 24.72 5.46
CA PHE A 448 22.60 24.38 4.08
C PHE A 448 21.57 24.84 3.04
N VAL A 449 20.27 24.60 3.27
CA VAL A 449 19.21 25.07 2.36
C VAL A 449 19.22 26.61 2.26
N PHE A 450 19.47 27.31 3.37
CA PHE A 450 19.58 28.76 3.37
C PHE A 450 20.82 29.25 2.61
N PHE A 451 21.96 28.57 2.71
CA PHE A 451 23.18 28.90 1.98
C PHE A 451 23.09 28.61 0.48
N VAL A 452 22.49 27.48 0.09
CA VAL A 452 22.29 27.11 -1.32
C VAL A 452 21.31 28.10 -1.98
N LYS A 453 20.25 28.54 -1.30
CA LYS A 453 19.33 29.57 -1.82
C LYS A 453 20.02 30.92 -2.02
N LEU A 454 21.03 31.24 -1.21
CA LEU A 454 21.84 32.47 -1.28
C LEU A 454 22.89 32.44 -2.41
N ILE A 455 23.25 31.24 -2.89
CA ILE A 455 24.20 31.02 -4.00
C ILE A 455 23.46 30.93 -5.34
N ILE A 456 22.19 30.49 -5.33
CA ILE A 456 21.34 30.36 -6.53
C ILE A 456 20.58 31.68 -6.84
N SER A 457 20.46 32.61 -5.88
CA SER A 457 20.04 34.00 -6.12
C SER A 457 21.20 34.90 -6.50
#